data_AF-A0A917XCH5-F1
#
_entry.id   AF-A0A917XCH5-F1
#
_cell.length_a   1.000
_cell.length_b   1.000
_cell.length_c   1.000
_cell.angle_alpha   90.00
_cell.angle_beta   90.00
_cell.angle_gamma   90.00
#
_symmetry.space_group_name_H-M   'P 1'
#
loop_
_entity.id
_entity.type
_entity.pdbx_description
1 polymer ?
#
loop_
_entity_poly.entity_id
_entity_poly.type
_entity_poly.pdbx_seq_one_letter_code
_entity_poly.pdbx_strand_id
1 'polypeptide(L)'
;MSSGSDVFPVFDPVTAECTGHKERDRVHAEGDWHRGVHANVVRPNSLGTFDILVQRRSGHVDLAGGQYDQSLATQMTDQDGLGSMR
;
A
#
# COMPACT_ATOMS: atom_id res chain seq x y z
N MET A 1 14.86 2.54 -15.40
CA MET A 1 13.64 3.20 -15.90
C MET A 1 13.21 4.19 -14.83
N SER A 2 13.22 5.48 -15.11
CA SER A 2 12.64 6.46 -14.18
C SER A 2 11.13 6.42 -14.42
N SER A 3 10.41 5.61 -13.65
CA SER A 3 8.97 5.86 -13.48
C SER A 3 8.84 7.25 -12.88
N GLY A 4 7.89 8.06 -13.34
CA GLY A 4 7.51 9.26 -12.59
C GLY A 4 7.23 8.85 -11.15
N SER A 5 7.62 9.68 -10.19
CA SER A 5 7.36 9.40 -8.78
C SER A 5 5.85 9.29 -8.56
N ASP A 6 5.42 8.21 -7.90
CA ASP A 6 4.00 8.01 -7.61
C ASP A 6 3.53 9.11 -6.65
N VAL A 7 2.39 9.72 -6.95
CA VAL A 7 1.77 10.77 -6.13
C VAL A 7 0.62 10.16 -5.33
N PHE A 8 0.59 10.43 -4.03
CA PHE A 8 -0.44 9.92 -3.12
C PHE A 8 -1.31 11.06 -2.56
N PRO A 9 -2.61 10.83 -2.38
CA PRO A 9 -3.45 11.68 -1.54
C PRO A 9 -3.05 11.54 -0.07
N VAL A 10 -2.91 12.68 0.59
CA VAL A 10 -2.63 12.82 2.02
C VAL A 10 -3.94 13.16 2.73
N PHE A 11 -4.17 12.52 3.87
CA PHE A 11 -5.40 12.64 4.63
C PHE A 11 -5.16 13.22 6.02
N ASP A 12 -6.15 13.93 6.54
CA ASP A 12 -6.20 14.22 7.96
C ASP A 12 -6.52 12.91 8.74
N PRO A 13 -5.75 12.55 9.78
CA PRO A 13 -5.95 11.30 10.51
C PRO A 13 -7.22 11.25 11.36
N VAL A 14 -7.86 12.38 11.62
CA VAL A 14 -9.07 12.49 12.44
C VAL A 14 -10.30 12.56 11.55
N THR A 15 -10.30 13.42 10.53
CA THR A 15 -11.46 13.64 9.67
C THR A 15 -11.50 12.70 8.46
N ALA A 16 -10.37 12.09 8.10
CA ALA A 16 -10.18 11.30 6.88
C ALA A 16 -10.42 12.08 5.57
N GLU A 17 -10.48 13.42 5.64
CA GLU A 17 -10.56 14.30 4.48
C GLU A 17 -9.20 14.39 3.78
N CYS A 18 -9.21 14.50 2.45
CA CYS A 18 -7.99 14.73 1.68
C CYS A 18 -7.51 16.16 1.89
N THR A 19 -6.28 16.33 2.37
CA THR A 19 -5.67 17.64 2.67
C THR A 19 -4.65 18.07 1.62
N GLY A 20 -4.27 17.18 0.70
CA GLY A 20 -3.37 17.47 -0.40
C GLY A 20 -2.83 16.22 -1.10
N HIS A 21 -1.90 16.42 -2.03
CA HIS A 21 -1.23 15.36 -2.76
C HIS A 21 0.28 15.56 -2.68
N LYS A 22 1.03 14.47 -2.53
CA LYS A 22 2.48 14.52 -2.33
C LYS A 22 3.16 13.29 -2.93
N GLU A 23 4.39 13.47 -3.39
CA GLU A 23 5.23 12.37 -3.87
C GLU A 23 5.46 11.32 -2.78
N ARG A 24 5.39 10.04 -3.15
CA ARG A 24 5.53 8.88 -2.27
C ARG A 24 6.70 8.98 -1.29
N ASP A 25 7.89 9.33 -1.78
CA ASP A 25 9.08 9.39 -0.95
C ASP A 25 8.97 10.45 0.14
N ARG A 26 8.30 11.58 -0.15
CA ARG A 26 8.05 12.62 0.86
C ARG A 26 6.96 12.22 1.83
N VAL A 27 5.89 11.57 1.37
CA VAL A 27 4.84 11.02 2.23
C VAL A 27 5.44 10.09 3.29
N HIS A 28 6.32 9.17 2.88
CA HIS A 28 6.99 8.25 3.81
C HIS A 28 8.04 8.94 4.69
N ALA A 29 8.79 9.91 4.17
CA ALA A 29 9.80 10.62 4.94
C ALA A 29 9.19 11.53 6.02
N GLU A 30 8.04 12.14 5.74
CA GLU A 30 7.35 13.08 6.63
C GLU A 30 6.31 12.40 7.54
N GLY A 31 5.98 11.13 7.28
CA GLY A 31 5.01 10.37 8.07
C GLY A 31 3.56 10.79 7.84
N ASP A 32 3.27 11.28 6.63
CA ASP A 32 1.92 11.72 6.25
C ASP A 32 0.96 10.53 6.17
N TRP A 33 -0.29 10.76 6.57
CA TRP A 33 -1.33 9.73 6.47
C TRP A 33 -1.77 9.56 5.03
N HIS A 34 -1.62 8.35 4.50
CA HIS A 34 -2.07 7.96 3.16
C HIS A 34 -2.74 6.59 3.22
N ARG A 35 -3.48 6.22 2.18
CA ARG A 35 -4.22 4.95 2.15
C ARG A 35 -3.34 3.80 1.66
N GLY A 36 -3.44 2.67 2.36
CA GLY A 36 -2.84 1.39 1.97
C GLY A 36 -3.90 0.37 1.60
N VAL A 37 -3.54 -0.59 0.76
CA VAL A 37 -4.37 -1.75 0.41
C VAL A 37 -3.59 -3.02 0.73
N HIS A 38 -4.17 -3.84 1.59
CA HIS A 38 -3.58 -5.12 1.99
C HIS A 38 -4.56 -6.25 1.65
N ALA A 39 -4.05 -7.34 1.10
CA ALA A 39 -4.86 -8.50 0.74
C ALA A 39 -4.20 -9.81 1.20
N ASN A 40 -5.05 -10.77 1.58
CA ASN A 40 -4.64 -12.13 1.93
C ASN A 40 -5.19 -13.10 0.90
N VAL A 41 -4.31 -13.87 0.29
CA VAL A 41 -4.66 -15.03 -0.54
C VAL A 41 -4.69 -16.25 0.36
N VAL A 42 -5.84 -16.89 0.43
CA VAL A 42 -6.10 -18.04 1.31
C VAL A 42 -6.54 -19.25 0.50
N ARG A 43 -6.21 -20.45 0.98
CA ARG A 43 -6.73 -21.71 0.43
C ARG A 43 -7.15 -22.66 1.55
N PRO A 44 -8.20 -23.47 1.38
CA PRO A 44 -8.52 -24.52 2.34
C PRO A 44 -7.41 -25.59 2.36
N ASN A 45 -7.21 -26.25 3.50
CA ASN A 45 -6.26 -27.34 3.66
C ASN A 45 -6.93 -28.62 4.20
N SER A 46 -6.16 -29.72 4.29
CA SER A 46 -6.65 -31.03 4.72
C SER A 46 -6.97 -31.11 6.22
N LEU A 47 -6.67 -30.08 7.00
CA LEU A 47 -6.94 -30.01 8.44
C LEU A 47 -8.30 -29.37 8.75
N GLY A 48 -9.06 -28.99 7.72
CA GLY A 48 -10.31 -28.23 7.88
C GLY A 48 -10.08 -26.76 8.23
N THR A 49 -8.87 -26.24 8.03
CA THR A 49 -8.51 -24.83 8.22
C THR A 49 -8.06 -24.19 6.89
N PHE A 50 -7.40 -23.04 6.96
CA PHE A 50 -6.89 -22.32 5.79
C PHE A 50 -5.38 -22.10 5.88
N ASP A 51 -4.69 -22.29 4.77
CA ASP A 51 -3.33 -21.76 4.58
C ASP A 51 -3.43 -20.31 4.08
N ILE A 52 -2.49 -19.47 4.50
CA ILE A 52 -2.35 -18.08 4.03
C ILE A 52 -1.02 -17.95 3.30
N LEU A 53 -1.05 -17.34 2.10
CA LEU A 53 0.17 -17.00 1.39
C LEU A 53 0.88 -15.83 2.10
N VAL A 54 2.11 -16.04 2.56
CA VAL A 54 2.96 -14.98 3.12
C VAL A 54 4.03 -14.65 2.10
N GLN A 55 4.20 -13.37 1.77
CA GLN A 55 5.28 -12.96 0.89
C GLN A 55 6.54 -12.65 1.69
N ARG A 56 7.71 -12.86 1.09
CA ARG A 56 8.97 -12.28 1.56
C ARG A 56 9.37 -11.15 0.62
N ARG A 57 9.47 -9.94 1.15
CA ARG A 57 9.79 -8.73 0.37
C ARG A 57 11.18 -8.86 -0.25
N SER A 58 11.33 -8.42 -1.49
CA SER A 58 12.65 -8.33 -2.16
C SER A 58 13.63 -7.52 -1.32
N GLY A 59 14.93 -7.79 -1.41
CA GLY A 59 15.95 -6.95 -0.79
C GLY A 59 16.11 -5.57 -1.44
N HIS A 60 15.50 -5.36 -2.62
CA HIS A 60 15.61 -4.13 -3.41
C HIS A 60 14.48 -3.13 -3.19
N VAL A 61 13.51 -3.42 -2.31
CA VAL A 61 12.49 -2.43 -1.94
C VAL A 61 13.08 -1.42 -0.96
N ASP A 62 12.56 -0.21 -1.02
CA ASP A 62 12.97 0.92 -0.20
C ASP A 62 12.58 0.75 1.28
N LEU A 63 11.43 0.11 1.56
CA LEU A 63 10.93 -0.13 2.91
C LEU A 63 10.81 -1.61 3.22
N ALA A 64 11.33 -2.00 4.39
CA ALA A 64 11.21 -3.34 4.98
C ALA A 64 11.71 -4.48 4.07
N GLY A 65 12.80 -4.25 3.32
CA GLY A 65 13.39 -5.28 2.45
C GLY A 65 13.78 -6.56 3.21
N GLY A 66 13.48 -7.72 2.63
CA GLY A 66 13.80 -9.03 3.20
C GLY A 66 12.85 -9.55 4.30
N GLN A 67 11.92 -8.72 4.78
CA GLN A 67 10.93 -9.09 5.81
C GLN A 67 9.74 -9.86 5.22
N TYR A 68 9.01 -10.58 6.08
CA TYR A 68 7.74 -11.20 5.72
C TYR A 68 6.59 -10.21 5.81
N ASP A 69 5.64 -10.31 4.90
CA ASP A 69 4.50 -9.40 4.75
C ASP A 69 3.25 -10.19 4.30
N GLN A 70 2.08 -9.55 4.30
CA GLN A 70 0.84 -10.13 3.80
C GLN A 70 0.96 -10.57 2.33
N SER A 71 0.04 -11.38 1.83
CA SER A 71 0.12 -11.88 0.43
C SER A 71 0.30 -10.76 -0.59
N LEU A 72 -0.31 -9.60 -0.32
CA LEU A 72 -0.11 -8.35 -1.06
C LEU A 72 -0.27 -7.17 -0.11
N ALA A 73 0.62 -6.19 -0.23
CA ALA A 73 0.53 -4.88 0.41
C ALA A 73 0.98 -3.83 -0.61
N THR A 74 0.13 -2.84 -0.88
CA THR A 74 0.39 -1.72 -1.79
C THR A 74 -0.28 -0.45 -1.26
N GLN A 75 -0.14 0.65 -1.98
CA GLN A 75 -0.60 1.98 -1.58
C GLN A 75 -1.58 2.51 -2.61
N MET A 76 -2.60 3.24 -2.17
CA MET A 76 -3.51 3.92 -3.09
C MET A 76 -2.83 5.17 -3.60
N THR A 77 -2.74 5.28 -4.91
CA THR A 77 -2.21 6.43 -5.62
C THR A 77 -3.32 7.42 -5.96
N ASP A 78 -2.95 8.61 -6.40
CA ASP A 78 -3.90 9.60 -6.93
C ASP A 78 -4.68 9.04 -8.15
N GLN A 79 -4.07 8.14 -8.92
CA GLN A 79 -4.72 7.50 -10.07
C GLN A 79 -5.87 6.56 -9.67
N ASP A 80 -5.81 5.96 -8.48
CA ASP A 80 -6.84 5.06 -7.97
C ASP A 80 -8.10 5.81 -7.52
N GLY A 81 -8.02 7.14 -7.37
CA GLY A 81 -9.13 8.03 -7.03
C GLY A 81 -10.06 8.38 -8.19
N LEU A 82 -9.73 8.02 -9.43
CA LEU A 82 -10.44 8.43 -10.67
C LEU A 82 -11.81 7.75 -10.91
N GLY A 83 -12.45 7.25 -9.85
CA GLY A 83 -13.82 6.72 -9.87
C GLY A 83 -14.93 7.76 -9.65
N SER A 84 -14.62 9.05 -9.51
CA SER A 84 -15.64 10.11 -9.35
C SER A 84 -15.35 11.29 -10.27
N MET A 85 -16.33 11.64 -11.11
CA MET A 85 -16.35 12.67 -12.17
C MET A 85 -15.95 12.23 -13.59
N ARG A 86 -16.88 11.51 -14.24
CA ARG A 86 -17.38 11.91 -15.56
C ARG A 86 -18.88 12.11 -15.47
#